data_AF-A0A5K0WB95-F1
#
_entry.id   AF-A0A5K0WB95-F1
#
_cell.length_a   1.000
_cell.length_b   1.000
_cell.length_c   1.000
_cell.angle_alpha   90.00
_cell.angle_beta   90.00
_cell.angle_gamma   90.00
#
_symmetry.space_group_name_H-M   'P 1'
#
loop_
_entity.id
_entity.type
_entity.pdbx_description
1 polymer ?
#
loop_
_entity_poly.entity_id
_entity_poly.type
_entity_poly.pdbx_seq_one_letter_code
_entity_poly.pdbx_strand_id
1 'polypeptide(L)' 'GKLELKDFNIKKAANGSNKATVQIFQSVNVTDNILEIHFFWAGKGTTGIPYIGVYGPLVSAISVEP' A
#
# COMPACT_ATOMS: atom_id res chain seq x y z
N GLY A 1 -10.79 -1.29 10.52
CA GLY A 1 -10.33 -0.17 9.67
C GLY A 1 -11.21 0.01 8.44
N LYS A 2 -11.25 1.23 7.88
CA LYS A 2 -11.88 1.56 6.60
C LYS A 2 -10.95 1.15 5.45
N LEU A 3 -11.49 0.55 4.39
CA LEU A 3 -10.70 0.19 3.21
C LEU A 3 -10.51 1.43 2.32
N GLU A 4 -9.29 1.97 2.30
CA GLU A 4 -8.96 3.13 1.46
C GLU A 4 -8.56 2.74 0.03
N LEU A 5 -7.84 1.63 -0.14
CA LEU A 5 -7.34 1.17 -1.44
C LEU A 5 -7.58 -0.33 -1.63
N LYS A 6 -8.31 -0.70 -2.70
CA LYS A 6 -8.57 -2.08 -3.08
C LYS A 6 -7.79 -2.44 -4.36
N ASP A 7 -7.12 -3.59 -4.35
CA ASP A 7 -6.37 -4.14 -5.49
C ASP A 7 -5.40 -3.11 -6.12
N PHE A 8 -4.77 -2.30 -5.27
CA PHE A 8 -3.97 -1.16 -5.71
C PHE A 8 -2.66 -1.58 -6.36
N ASN A 9 -2.46 -1.13 -7.60
CA ASN A 9 -1.25 -1.38 -8.37
C ASN A 9 -0.43 -0.09 -8.46
N ILE A 10 0.66 -0.03 -7.69
CA ILE A 10 1.56 1.12 -7.61
C ILE A 10 2.14 1.48 -8.98
N LYS A 11 2.58 0.48 -9.77
CA LYS A 11 3.15 0.72 -11.11
C LYS A 11 2.14 1.38 -12.05
N LYS A 12 0.87 0.96 -11.98
CA LYS A 12 -0.20 1.55 -12.79
C LYS A 12 -0.50 2.99 -12.35
N ALA A 13 -0.60 3.23 -11.04
CA ALA A 13 -0.83 4.57 -10.48
C ALA A 13 0.33 5.53 -10.79
N ALA A 14 1.57 5.05 -10.71
CA ALA A 14 2.77 5.82 -11.01
C ALA A 14 3.07 5.94 -12.52
N ASN A 15 2.27 5.32 -13.39
CA ASN A 15 2.48 5.27 -14.84
C ASN A 15 3.91 4.81 -15.21
N GLY A 16 4.41 3.77 -14.55
CA GLY A 16 5.74 3.21 -14.76
C GLY A 16 6.43 2.72 -13.49
N SER A 17 7.61 2.10 -13.66
CA SER A 17 8.50 1.70 -12.56
C SER A 17 9.41 2.86 -12.14
N ASN A 18 9.91 2.84 -10.91
CA ASN A 18 10.84 3.84 -10.35
C ASN A 18 10.29 5.29 -10.36
N LYS A 19 8.97 5.44 -10.33
CA LYS A 19 8.29 6.73 -10.22
C LYS A 19 7.60 6.81 -8.87
N ALA A 20 7.79 7.91 -8.16
CA ALA A 20 7.07 8.16 -6.92
C ALA A 20 5.59 8.45 -7.22
N THR A 21 4.70 7.89 -6.40
CA THR A 21 3.28 8.19 -6.39
C THR A 21 2.86 8.36 -4.94
N VAL A 22 2.10 9.41 -4.64
CA VAL A 22 1.69 9.78 -3.29
C VAL A 22 0.18 9.64 -3.18
N GLN A 23 -0.26 8.88 -2.18
CA GLN A 23 -1.68 8.70 -1.88
C GLN A 23 -2.02 9.54 -0.65
N ILE A 24 -2.92 10.51 -0.80
CA ILE A 24 -3.35 11.42 0.26
C ILE A 24 -4.71 10.98 0.77
N PHE A 25 -4.84 10.83 2.10
CA PHE A 25 -6.09 10.49 2.78
C PHE A 25 -6.41 11.59 3.80
N GLN A 26 -7.43 12.40 3.54
CA GLN A 26 -7.70 13.65 4.30
C GLN A 26 -8.65 13.47 5.48
N SER A 27 -9.36 12.35 5.59
CA SER A 27 -10.38 12.13 6.63
C SER A 27 -10.17 10.76 7.29
N VAL A 28 -9.05 10.64 7.99
CA VAL A 28 -8.67 9.41 8.68
C VAL A 28 -9.06 9.53 10.15
N ASN A 29 -9.77 8.53 10.66
CA ASN A 29 -10.16 8.50 12.07
C ASN A 29 -8.99 8.02 12.94
N VAL A 30 -8.72 8.75 14.02
CA VAL A 30 -7.75 8.39 15.06
C VAL A 30 -8.53 8.13 16.33
N THR A 31 -8.49 6.90 16.82
CA THR A 31 -9.17 6.46 18.05
C THR A 31 -8.14 6.19 19.12
N ASP A 32 -8.35 6.71 20.33
CA ASP A 32 -7.44 6.53 21.47
C ASP A 32 -5.98 6.91 21.18
N ASN A 33 -5.79 7.97 20.39
CA ASN A 33 -4.48 8.45 19.90
C ASN A 33 -3.71 7.41 19.05
N ILE A 34 -4.42 6.41 18.51
CA ILE A 34 -3.85 5.36 17.65
C ILE A 34 -4.38 5.52 16.23
N LEU A 35 -3.44 5.59 15.28
CA LEU A 35 -3.72 5.49 13.85
C LEU A 35 -3.35 4.09 13.35
N GLU A 36 -4.35 3.32 12.93
CA GLU A 36 -4.15 1.98 12.36
C GLU A 36 -4.00 2.03 10.83
N ILE A 37 -2.86 1.57 10.32
CA ILE A 37 -2.61 1.43 8.87
C ILE A 37 -2.39 -0.04 8.55
N HIS A 38 -3.30 -0.65 7.81
CA HIS A 38 -3.24 -2.09 7.49
C HIS A 38 -2.92 -2.31 6.02
N PHE A 39 -1.77 -2.91 5.75
CA PHE A 39 -1.43 -3.42 4.44
C PHE A 39 -1.86 -4.88 4.33
N PHE A 40 -2.96 -5.13 3.64
CA PHE A 40 -3.49 -6.48 3.46
C PHE A 40 -3.14 -7.05 2.09
N TRP A 41 -2.71 -8.30 2.08
CA TRP A 41 -2.43 -9.07 0.88
C TRP A 41 -3.06 -10.45 0.98
N ALA A 42 -4.05 -10.71 0.13
CA ALA A 42 -4.88 -11.91 0.18
C ALA A 42 -4.23 -13.17 -0.42
N GLY A 43 -2.93 -13.12 -0.77
CA GLY A 43 -2.18 -14.28 -1.25
C GLY A 43 -2.33 -14.56 -2.74
N LYS A 44 -1.34 -14.10 -3.51
CA LYS A 44 -0.87 -14.69 -4.79
C LYS A 44 0.58 -14.30 -4.99
N GLY A 45 1.53 -14.99 -4.35
CA GLY A 45 2.97 -14.71 -4.46
C GLY A 45 3.76 -16.01 -4.39
N THR A 46 4.76 -16.14 -5.27
CA THR A 46 5.66 -17.29 -5.34
C THR A 46 6.99 -16.94 -4.66
N THR A 47 7.55 -17.90 -3.92
CA THR A 47 8.80 -17.76 -3.17
C THR A 47 10.04 -18.26 -3.94
N GLY A 48 9.89 -18.75 -5.18
CA GLY A 48 10.96 -19.43 -5.92
C GLY A 48 11.00 -19.15 -7.43
N ILE A 49 12.21 -19.05 -7.96
CA ILE A 49 12.57 -18.98 -9.39
C ILE A 49 12.28 -20.37 -10.05
N PRO A 50 11.78 -20.49 -11.30
CA PRO A 50 11.91 -19.58 -12.45
C PRO A 50 10.81 -18.52 -12.59
N TYR A 51 9.70 -18.63 -11.86
CA TYR A 51 8.61 -17.65 -11.90
C TYR A 51 8.65 -16.76 -10.66
N ILE A 52 9.27 -15.59 -10.82
CA ILE A 52 9.35 -14.52 -9.82
C ILE A 52 7.93 -14.12 -9.39
N GLY A 53 7.68 -14.15 -8.09
CA GLY A 53 6.35 -13.92 -7.53
C GLY A 53 5.93 -12.46 -7.51
N VAL A 54 4.66 -12.27 -7.17
CA VAL A 54 4.14 -10.96 -6.77
C VAL A 54 4.54 -10.75 -5.32
N TYR A 55 5.39 -9.74 -5.10
CA TYR A 55 5.74 -9.27 -3.76
C TYR A 55 4.49 -8.72 -3.06
N GLY A 56 4.47 -8.81 -1.73
CA GLY A 56 3.40 -8.25 -0.91
C GLY A 56 3.29 -6.73 -1.04
N PRO A 57 2.56 -6.07 -0.13
CA PRO A 57 2.35 -4.63 -0.20
C PRO A 57 3.70 -3.89 -0.07
N LEU A 58 3.88 -2.85 -0.90
CA LEU A 58 5.08 -2.01 -0.91
C LEU A 58 4.72 -0.59 -0.46
N VAL A 59 5.55 -0.03 0.41
CA VAL A 59 5.47 1.36 0.87
C VAL A 59 6.88 1.91 1.00
N SER A 60 7.09 3.16 0.57
CA SER A 60 8.38 3.84 0.68
C SER A 60 8.43 4.74 1.92
N ALA A 61 7.37 5.51 2.15
CA ALA A 61 7.24 6.45 3.26
C ALA A 61 5.78 6.64 3.66
N ILE A 62 5.58 7.06 4.90
CA ILE A 62 4.28 7.46 5.46
C ILE A 62 4.50 8.83 6.11
N SER A 63 3.65 9.80 5.78
CA SER A 63 3.59 11.11 6.43
C SER A 63 2.22 11.28 7.07
N VAL A 64 2.18 11.83 8.28
CA VAL A 64 0.96 12.08 9.04
C VAL A 64 0.97 13.53 9.50
N GLU A 65 -0.10 14.25 9.16
CA GLU A 65 -0.29 15.67 9.50
C GLU A 65 -1.59 15.81 10.34
N PRO A 66 -1.58 16.55 11.46
CA PRO A 66 -2.75 16.77 12.31
C PRO A 66 -3.86 17.62 11.68
#